data_AF-A0A4R4SW78-F1
#
_entry.id   AF-A0A4R4SW78-F1
#
_cell.length_a   1.000
_cell.length_b   1.000
_cell.length_c   1.000
_cell.angle_alpha   90.00
_cell.angle_beta   90.00
_cell.angle_gamma   90.00
#
_symmetry.space_group_name_H-M   'P 1'
#
loop_
_entity.id
_entity.type
_entity.pdbx_description
1 polymer ?
#
loop_
_entity_poly.entity_id
_entity_poly.type
_entity_poly.pdbx_seq_one_letter_code
_entity_poly.pdbx_strand_id
1 'polypeptide(L)' 'MTLRSISYVSQPLGDTSVSTDVVLIGFVLIVVAIATYRDPQLATALGTTCAVGALLIVLLIT' A
#
# COMPACT_ATOMS: atom_id res chain seq x y z
N MET A 1 -25.95 -26.49 -36.55
CA MET A 1 -24.85 -26.00 -35.69
C MET A 1 -25.29 -24.66 -35.11
N THR A 2 -25.69 -24.65 -33.83
CA THR A 2 -26.24 -23.48 -33.14
C THR A 2 -25.13 -22.76 -32.39
N LEU A 3 -24.75 -21.57 -32.86
CA LEU A 3 -23.83 -20.67 -32.16
C LEU A 3 -24.52 -20.18 -30.88
N ARG A 4 -24.11 -20.73 -29.73
CA ARG A 4 -24.45 -20.17 -28.42
C ARG A 4 -23.68 -18.88 -28.26
N SER A 5 -24.38 -17.76 -28.41
CA SER A 5 -23.90 -16.44 -28.01
C SER A 5 -23.54 -16.50 -26.53
N ILE A 6 -22.24 -16.45 -26.23
CA ILE A 6 -21.75 -16.29 -24.87
C ILE A 6 -22.11 -14.85 -24.51
N SER A 7 -23.23 -14.69 -23.80
CA SER A 7 -23.56 -13.43 -23.15
C SER A 7 -22.37 -13.05 -22.27
N TYR A 8 -21.56 -12.13 -22.76
CA TYR A 8 -20.59 -11.39 -21.96
C TYR A 8 -21.43 -10.65 -20.92
N VAL A 9 -21.64 -11.31 -19.77
CA VAL A 9 -22.04 -10.60 -18.56
C VAL A 9 -20.85 -9.69 -18.30
N SER A 10 -20.97 -8.43 -18.72
CA SER A 10 -20.14 -7.36 -18.21
C SER A 10 -20.33 -7.42 -16.71
N GLN A 11 -19.38 -8.05 -16.00
CA GLN A 11 -19.26 -7.82 -14.57
C GLN A 11 -19.25 -6.30 -14.46
N PRO A 12 -20.15 -5.69 -13.66
CA PRO A 12 -19.96 -4.29 -13.35
C PRO A 12 -18.51 -4.20 -12.89
N LEU A 13 -17.74 -3.29 -13.49
CA LEU A 13 -16.51 -2.81 -12.87
C LEU A 13 -16.97 -2.27 -11.52
N GLY A 14 -17.14 -3.17 -10.55
CA GLY A 14 -17.61 -2.88 -9.22
C GLY A 14 -16.56 -1.93 -8.72
N ASP A 15 -16.98 -0.68 -8.51
CA ASP A 15 -16.14 0.49 -8.39
C ASP A 15 -14.80 0.12 -7.74
N THR A 16 -13.81 -0.19 -8.58
CA THR A 16 -12.44 -0.29 -8.13
C THR A 16 -12.00 1.17 -7.99
N SER A 17 -12.67 1.88 -7.09
CA SER A 17 -12.24 3.15 -6.55
C SER A 17 -11.01 2.77 -5.74
N VAL A 18 -9.89 2.65 -6.45
CA VAL A 18 -8.59 2.53 -5.83
C VAL A 18 -8.44 3.85 -5.10
N SER A 19 -8.72 3.81 -3.80
CA SER A 19 -8.65 5.00 -2.96
C SER A 19 -7.27 5.60 -3.17
N THR A 20 -7.23 6.90 -3.45
CA THR A 20 -5.97 7.61 -3.67
C THR A 20 -5.03 7.41 -2.49
N ASP A 21 -5.56 7.24 -1.29
CA ASP A 21 -4.82 6.86 -0.09
C ASP A 21 -4.06 5.53 -0.25
N VAL A 22 -4.68 4.51 -0.83
CA VAL A 22 -4.05 3.19 -1.02
C VAL A 22 -2.90 3.29 -2.03
N VAL A 23 -3.09 4.07 -3.10
CA VAL A 23 -2.02 4.34 -4.09
C VAL A 23 -0.85 5.08 -3.44
N LEU A 24 -1.15 6.08 -2.61
CA LEU A 24 -0.16 6.92 -1.96
C LEU A 24 0.64 6.12 -0.92
N ILE A 25 -0.04 5.28 -0.12
CA ILE A 25 0.61 4.33 0.79
C ILE A 25 1.50 3.35 0.02
N GLY A 26 1.00 2.77 -1.07
CA GLY A 26 1.78 1.86 -1.92
C GLY A 26 3.03 2.52 -2.49
N PHE A 27 2.90 3.76 -2.96
CA PHE A 27 4.03 4.54 -3.48
C PHE A 27 5.08 4.81 -2.40
N VAL A 28 4.67 5.22 -1.19
CA VAL A 28 5.59 5.44 -0.07
C VAL A 28 6.34 4.14 0.28
N LEU A 29 5.65 3.00 0.33
CA LEU A 29 6.29 1.71 0.60
C LEU A 29 7.33 1.34 -0.45
N ILE A 30 7.05 1.58 -1.73
CA ILE A 30 8.01 1.33 -2.82
C ILE A 30 9.23 2.24 -2.70
N VAL A 31 9.03 3.54 -2.45
CA VAL A 31 10.13 4.51 -2.27
C VAL A 31 10.99 4.12 -1.07
N VAL A 32 10.35 3.75 0.05
CA VAL A 32 11.05 3.25 1.24
C VAL A 32 11.84 1.99 0.88
N ALA A 33 11.24 1.01 0.22
CA ALA A 33 11.94 -0.23 -0.17
C ALA A 33 13.17 0.04 -1.06
N ILE A 34 13.05 0.94 -2.04
CA ILE A 34 14.17 1.34 -2.91
C ILE A 34 15.25 2.07 -2.11
N ALA A 35 14.87 2.98 -1.21
CA ALA A 35 15.81 3.67 -0.33
C ALA A 35 16.53 2.69 0.60
N THR A 36 15.81 1.68 1.12
CA THR A 36 16.37 0.59 1.94
C THR A 36 17.37 -0.25 1.16
N TYR A 37 17.09 -0.51 -0.11
CA TYR A 37 17.97 -1.28 -0.99
C TYR A 37 19.26 -0.51 -1.34
N ARG A 38 19.14 0.81 -1.54
CA ARG A 38 20.27 1.70 -1.86
C ARG A 38 21.16 1.97 -0.65
N ASP A 39 20.54 2.32 0.49
CA ASP A 39 21.22 2.72 1.72
C ASP A 39 20.48 2.14 2.94
N PRO A 40 20.82 0.91 3.37
CA PRO A 40 20.11 0.24 4.46
C PRO A 40 20.19 0.99 5.79
N GLN A 41 21.24 1.80 6.01
CA GLN A 41 21.36 2.63 7.21
C GLN A 41 20.27 3.72 7.30
N LEU A 42 19.95 4.38 6.19
CA LEU A 42 18.94 5.45 6.16
C LEU A 42 17.53 4.89 6.38
N ALA A 43 17.23 3.75 5.77
CA ALA A 43 15.93 3.11 5.98
C ALA A 43 15.77 2.54 7.40
N THR A 44 16.84 2.03 8.00
CA THR A 44 16.81 1.59 9.41
C THR A 44 16.60 2.77 10.35
N ALA A 45 17.20 3.94 10.08
CA ALA A 45 16.96 5.16 10.87
C ALA A 45 15.52 5.67 10.74
N LEU A 46 14.96 5.67 9.53
CA LEU A 46 13.55 6.06 9.29
C LEU A 46 12.56 5.05 9.89
N GLY A 47 12.86 3.75 9.80
CA GLY A 47 12.05 2.70 10.41
C GLY A 47 12.08 2.75 11.94
N THR A 48 13.25 2.96 12.54
CA THR A 48 13.40 3.05 14.01
C THR A 48 12.75 4.31 14.57
N THR A 49 12.88 5.47 13.90
CA THR A 49 12.17 6.69 14.31
C THR A 49 10.65 6.55 14.23
N CYS A 50 10.13 5.88 13.20
CA CYS A 50 8.70 5.56 13.10
C CYS A 50 8.24 4.61 14.21
N ALA A 51 9.00 3.53 14.47
CA ALA A 51 8.69 2.57 15.52
C ALA A 51 8.73 3.21 16.92
N VAL A 52 9.74 4.05 17.20
CA VAL A 52 9.86 4.79 18.47
C VAL A 52 8.72 5.80 18.62
N GLY A 53 8.35 6.50 17.54
CA GLY A 53 7.21 7.42 17.54
C GLY A 53 5.89 6.71 17.87
N ALA A 54 5.62 5.56 17.23
CA ALA A 54 4.44 4.76 17.54
C ALA A 54 4.43 4.27 18.99
N LEU A 55 5.58 3.85 19.52
CA LEU A 55 5.72 3.36 20.89
C LEU A 55 5.50 4.49 21.92
N LEU A 56 6.02 5.69 21.66
CA LEU A 56 5.78 6.88 22.48
C LEU A 56 4.30 7.29 22.48
N ILE A 57 3.64 7.24 21.32
CA ILE A 57 2.20 7.51 21.24
C ILE A 57 1.47 6.51 22.12
N VAL A 58 1.69 5.20 21.93
CA VAL A 58 1.07 4.15 22.75
C VAL A 58 1.30 4.40 24.25
N LEU A 59 2.51 4.77 24.66
CA LEU A 59 2.84 5.04 26.05
C LEU A 59 2.16 6.31 26.60
N LEU A 60 1.82 7.28 25.74
CA LEU A 60 1.10 8.50 26.13
C LEU A 60 -0.42 8.26 26.29
N ILE A 61 -0.99 7.36 25.50
CA ILE A 61 -2.42 7.01 25.53
C ILE A 61 -2.76 5.85 26.48
N THR A 62 -1.77 5.18 27.07
CA THR A 62 -1.95 4.10 28.06
C THR A 62 -1.66 4.61 29.46
#